data_AF-A0A9P7LAZ7-F1
#
_entry.id   AF-A0A9P7LAZ7-F1
#
_cell.length_a   1.000
_cell.length_b   1.000
_cell.length_c   1.000
_cell.angle_alpha   90.00
_cell.angle_beta   90.00
_cell.angle_gamma   90.00
#
_symmetry.space_group_name_H-M   'P 1'
#
loop_
_entity.id
_entity.type
_entity.pdbx_description
1 polymer ?
#
loop_
_entity_poly.entity_id
_entity_poly.type
_entity_poly.pdbx_seq_one_letter_code
_entity_poly.pdbx_strand_id
1 'polypeptide(L)'
;MNKLQQDRTAKGKTLVDLIVQALDAERAEQKGVGQDSKDQSNMELDADFLEMAIGQINTFLFAGFDITAATIAWLFRLLNQYPEVLAKLREEHDTVLGPNAWGVADVIRENPHLLNQLPYTLAVLRESMRYHTNVGSMRRGEPGFFLVGPPGSDPGFEGKKLPTEDFIVWDGSYAIHRDPDIWHRAWEFLPERFLVTDPEDPLYPPPNGWRSFEAGPRVCIGQHLATVEIKLAMVLVARCFDVECAWEEWDQINGTTNSEKARPTVWSDHCYQVGTDSPPRVKNGMPVHVRTRGL
;
A
#
# COMPACT_ATOMS: atom_id res chain seq x y z
N MET A 1 -2.88 24.51 9.45
CA MET A 1 -3.42 24.54 8.07
C MET A 1 -2.32 25.01 7.15
N ASN A 2 -1.95 24.21 6.14
CA ASN A 2 -0.90 24.59 5.19
C ASN A 2 -1.38 25.74 4.28
N LYS A 3 -0.49 26.60 3.77
CA LYS A 3 -0.84 27.79 2.96
C LYS A 3 -1.79 27.46 1.78
N LEU A 4 -1.63 26.27 1.19
CA LEU A 4 -2.49 25.73 0.13
C LEU A 4 -3.95 25.51 0.55
N GLN A 5 -4.22 25.16 1.81
CA GLN A 5 -5.58 24.96 2.32
C GLN A 5 -6.31 26.28 2.59
N GLN A 6 -5.59 27.41 2.63
CA GLN A 6 -6.14 28.74 2.84
C GLN A 6 -6.30 29.53 1.54
N ASP A 7 -5.82 28.99 0.41
CA ASP A 7 -5.90 29.65 -0.89
C ASP A 7 -7.34 29.56 -1.46
N ARG A 8 -8.07 30.67 -1.37
CA ARG A 8 -9.43 30.81 -1.90
C ARG A 8 -9.48 30.72 -3.43
N THR A 9 -8.35 30.79 -4.12
CA THR A 9 -8.27 30.61 -5.57
C THR A 9 -8.28 29.13 -6.00
N ALA A 10 -8.07 28.18 -5.09
CA ALA A 10 -8.12 26.73 -5.38
C ALA A 10 -9.53 26.22 -5.74
N LYS A 11 -10.58 27.00 -5.44
CA LYS A 11 -11.97 26.60 -5.65
C LYS A 11 -12.31 26.62 -7.15
N GLY A 12 -12.57 25.44 -7.73
CA GLY A 12 -12.90 25.28 -9.16
C GLY A 12 -11.70 25.02 -10.08
N LYS A 13 -10.49 24.95 -9.51
CA LYS A 13 -9.27 24.57 -10.23
C LYS A 13 -9.15 23.04 -10.29
N THR A 14 -8.81 22.53 -11.45
CA THR A 14 -8.40 21.13 -11.63
C THR A 14 -7.04 20.91 -10.97
N LEU A 15 -6.65 19.65 -10.76
CA LEU A 15 -5.32 19.36 -10.24
C LEU A 15 -4.21 19.87 -11.16
N VAL A 16 -4.46 19.85 -12.48
CA VAL A 16 -3.54 20.42 -13.48
C VAL A 16 -3.33 21.90 -13.22
N ASP A 17 -4.40 22.67 -12.96
CA ASP A 17 -4.30 24.10 -12.66
C ASP A 17 -3.45 24.37 -11.41
N LEU A 18 -3.56 23.52 -10.39
CA LEU A 18 -2.78 23.63 -9.16
C LEU A 18 -1.29 23.31 -9.41
N ILE A 19 -1.00 22.36 -10.29
CA ILE A 19 0.37 21.97 -10.61
C ILE A 19 1.05 23.02 -11.49
N VAL A 20 0.35 23.55 -12.51
CA VAL A 20 0.84 24.68 -13.30
C VAL A 20 1.15 25.87 -12.38
N GLN A 21 0.28 26.17 -11.42
CA GLN A 21 0.53 27.22 -10.43
C GLN A 21 1.72 26.95 -9.53
N ALA A 22 1.91 25.70 -9.08
CA ALA A 22 3.07 25.32 -8.29
C ALA A 22 4.38 25.48 -9.09
N LEU A 23 4.39 25.05 -10.36
CA LEU A 23 5.53 25.21 -11.26
C LEU A 23 5.85 26.69 -11.54
N ASP A 24 4.83 27.51 -11.74
CA ASP A 24 4.99 28.95 -11.93
C ASP A 24 5.50 29.64 -10.65
N ALA A 25 5.03 29.21 -9.48
CA ALA A 25 5.50 29.70 -8.19
C ALA A 25 6.96 29.33 -7.92
N GLU A 26 7.36 28.07 -8.16
CA GLU A 26 8.76 27.64 -8.03
C GLU A 26 9.68 28.43 -8.96
N ARG A 27 9.26 28.71 -10.20
CA ARG A 27 10.02 29.57 -11.14
C ARG A 27 10.15 31.01 -10.65
N ALA A 28 9.10 31.56 -10.06
CA ALA A 28 9.13 32.91 -9.49
C ALA A 28 10.09 32.99 -8.30
N GLU A 29 10.13 31.95 -7.46
CA GLU A 29 11.08 31.84 -6.34
C GLU A 29 12.53 31.65 -6.82
N GLN A 30 12.76 30.82 -7.83
CA GLN A 30 14.09 30.59 -8.42
C GLN A 30 14.65 31.84 -9.13
N LYS A 31 13.81 32.67 -9.75
CA LYS A 31 14.23 33.97 -10.32
C LYS A 31 14.61 35.01 -9.27
N GLY A 32 14.21 34.82 -8.00
CA GLY A 32 14.55 35.69 -6.87
C GLY A 32 15.89 35.37 -6.21
N VAL A 33 16.49 34.21 -6.50
CA VAL A 33 17.81 33.81 -6.00
C VAL A 33 18.82 34.01 -7.14
N GLY A 34 19.84 34.84 -6.90
CA GLY A 34 20.77 35.30 -7.92
C GLY A 34 21.31 34.21 -8.86
N GLN A 35 21.36 34.54 -10.15
CA GLN A 35 21.94 33.76 -11.24
C GLN A 35 23.33 33.23 -10.87
N ASP A 36 23.44 31.93 -10.62
CA ASP A 36 24.67 31.15 -10.83
C ASP A 36 24.35 29.66 -10.95
N SER A 37 23.61 29.28 -12.00
CA SER A 37 23.76 27.96 -12.61
C SER A 37 23.34 28.03 -14.08
N LYS A 38 24.33 27.96 -14.98
CA LYS A 38 24.16 28.02 -16.44
C LYS A 38 23.72 26.68 -17.07
N ASP A 39 23.16 25.76 -16.29
CA ASP A 39 22.96 24.37 -16.74
C ASP A 39 21.62 23.74 -16.36
N GLN A 40 20.59 24.55 -16.07
CA GLN A 40 19.21 24.09 -16.11
C GLN A 40 18.58 24.61 -17.39
N SER A 41 18.55 23.73 -18.39
CA SER A 41 17.88 23.95 -19.67
C SER A 41 16.56 24.67 -19.46
N ASN A 42 16.38 25.76 -20.21
CA ASN A 42 15.16 26.53 -20.34
C ASN A 42 14.05 25.62 -20.90
N MET A 43 13.52 24.71 -20.07
CA MET A 43 12.47 23.76 -20.45
C MET A 43 11.21 24.59 -20.66
N GLU A 44 10.91 24.88 -21.93
CA GLU A 44 9.65 25.52 -22.30
C GLU A 44 8.51 24.58 -21.87
N LEU A 45 7.55 25.11 -21.11
CA LEU A 45 6.32 24.39 -20.76
C LEU A 45 5.39 24.47 -21.97
N ASP A 46 5.86 23.97 -23.10
CA ASP A 46 5.08 23.92 -24.32
C ASP A 46 3.92 22.92 -24.17
N ALA A 47 3.05 22.88 -25.18
CA ALA A 47 1.87 22.04 -25.15
C ALA A 47 2.22 20.55 -24.97
N ASP A 48 3.31 20.10 -25.59
CA ASP A 48 3.77 18.71 -25.55
C ASP A 48 4.27 18.34 -24.15
N PHE A 49 5.05 19.22 -23.50
CA PHE A 49 5.46 19.03 -22.11
C PHE A 49 4.25 18.99 -21.17
N LEU A 50 3.30 19.91 -21.34
CA LEU A 50 2.11 19.95 -20.49
C LEU A 50 1.27 18.68 -20.65
N GLU A 51 1.08 18.19 -21.88
CA GLU A 51 0.38 16.93 -22.14
C GLU A 51 1.08 15.76 -21.45
N MET A 52 2.41 15.64 -21.62
CA MET A 52 3.20 14.61 -20.96
C MET A 52 3.10 14.71 -19.43
N ALA A 53 3.28 15.91 -18.88
CA ALA A 53 3.24 16.15 -17.44
C ALA A 53 1.88 15.75 -16.86
N ILE A 54 0.77 16.18 -17.48
CA ILE A 54 -0.59 15.80 -17.10
C ILE A 54 -0.75 14.27 -17.10
N GLY A 55 -0.25 13.59 -18.14
CA GLY A 55 -0.28 12.13 -18.23
C GLY A 55 0.50 11.45 -17.08
N GLN A 56 1.70 11.93 -16.76
CA GLN A 56 2.51 11.40 -15.66
C GLN A 56 1.86 11.66 -14.30
N ILE A 57 1.34 12.86 -14.07
CA ILE A 57 0.62 13.24 -12.85
C ILE A 57 -0.58 12.32 -12.62
N ASN A 58 -1.41 12.12 -13.66
CA ASN A 58 -2.55 11.21 -13.59
C ASN A 58 -2.12 9.78 -13.25
N THR A 59 -1.01 9.33 -13.83
CA THR A 59 -0.42 8.01 -13.54
C THR A 59 0.01 7.91 -12.07
N PHE A 60 0.68 8.92 -11.52
CA PHE A 60 1.12 8.92 -10.13
C PHE A 60 -0.03 8.98 -9.13
N LEU A 61 -1.11 9.71 -9.42
CA LEU A 61 -2.29 9.75 -8.55
C LEU A 61 -3.02 8.42 -8.53
N PHE A 62 -3.23 7.82 -9.71
CA PHE A 62 -3.86 6.52 -9.81
C PHE A 62 -3.06 5.46 -9.03
N ALA A 63 -1.74 5.40 -9.25
CA ALA A 63 -0.87 4.45 -8.58
C ALA A 63 -0.72 4.71 -7.07
N GLY A 64 -0.63 5.97 -6.66
CA GLY A 64 -0.36 6.36 -5.27
C GLY A 64 -1.58 6.39 -4.36
N PHE A 65 -2.78 6.58 -4.90
CA PHE A 65 -4.00 6.76 -4.11
C PHE A 65 -4.73 5.45 -3.84
N ASP A 66 -5.21 4.78 -4.89
CA ASP A 66 -6.15 3.66 -4.73
C ASP A 66 -5.47 2.44 -4.07
N ILE A 67 -4.21 2.16 -4.40
CA ILE A 67 -3.46 1.01 -3.83
C ILE A 67 -3.19 1.23 -2.34
N THR A 68 -2.82 2.45 -1.96
CA THR A 68 -2.58 2.84 -0.57
C THR A 68 -3.87 2.74 0.24
N ALA A 69 -4.99 3.26 -0.28
CA ALA A 69 -6.28 3.19 0.38
C ALA A 69 -6.77 1.74 0.58
N ALA A 70 -6.63 0.89 -0.45
CA ALA A 70 -6.97 -0.53 -0.36
C ALA A 70 -6.11 -1.25 0.69
N THR A 71 -4.82 -0.93 0.77
CA THR A 71 -3.90 -1.50 1.77
C THR A 71 -4.30 -1.08 3.18
N ILE A 72 -4.66 0.19 3.39
CA ILE A 72 -5.15 0.69 4.68
C ILE A 72 -6.43 -0.04 5.09
N ALA A 73 -7.38 -0.25 4.17
CA ALA A 73 -8.61 -0.98 4.47
C ALA A 73 -8.34 -2.42 4.94
N TRP A 74 -7.49 -3.16 4.22
CA TRP A 74 -7.08 -4.51 4.62
C TRP A 74 -6.33 -4.53 5.95
N LEU A 75 -5.51 -3.52 6.20
CA LEU A 75 -4.77 -3.40 7.45
C LEU A 75 -5.73 -3.24 8.64
N PHE A 76 -6.70 -2.34 8.56
CA PHE A 76 -7.70 -2.18 9.62
C PHE A 76 -8.61 -3.40 9.77
N ARG A 77 -8.90 -4.11 8.67
CA ARG A 77 -9.59 -5.41 8.73
C ARG A 77 -8.81 -6.43 9.54
N LEU A 78 -7.50 -6.53 9.32
CA LEU A 78 -6.64 -7.46 10.03
C LEU A 78 -6.49 -7.04 11.50
N LEU A 79 -6.26 -5.76 11.80
CA LEU A 79 -6.20 -5.26 13.18
C LEU A 79 -7.50 -5.50 13.97
N ASN A 80 -8.66 -5.44 13.32
CA ASN A 80 -9.93 -5.79 13.95
C ASN A 80 -10.04 -7.29 14.29
N GLN A 81 -9.47 -8.17 13.46
CA GLN A 81 -9.50 -9.62 13.66
C GLN A 81 -8.44 -10.13 14.63
N TYR A 82 -7.31 -9.41 14.74
CA TYR A 82 -6.16 -9.76 15.58
C TYR A 82 -5.94 -8.67 16.64
N PRO A 83 -6.81 -8.58 17.67
CA PRO A 83 -6.74 -7.52 18.69
C PRO A 83 -5.43 -7.52 19.49
N GLU A 84 -4.77 -8.66 19.61
CA GLU A 84 -3.44 -8.78 20.23
C GLU A 84 -2.34 -8.09 19.41
N VAL A 85 -2.44 -8.13 18.07
CA VAL A 85 -1.54 -7.38 17.18
C VAL A 85 -1.80 -5.89 17.32
N LEU A 86 -3.08 -5.48 17.35
CA LEU A 86 -3.45 -4.09 17.59
C LEU A 86 -2.93 -3.57 18.94
N ALA A 87 -3.01 -4.38 20.00
CA ALA A 87 -2.50 -4.03 21.32
C ALA A 87 -0.97 -3.80 21.30
N LYS A 88 -0.19 -4.71 20.70
CA LYS A 88 1.27 -4.56 20.56
C LYS A 88 1.65 -3.34 19.70
N LEU A 89 0.91 -3.10 18.62
CA LEU A 89 1.10 -1.92 17.78
C LEU A 89 0.85 -0.62 18.56
N ARG A 90 -0.22 -0.56 19.36
CA ARG A 90 -0.50 0.58 20.24
C ARG A 90 0.57 0.76 21.32
N GLU A 91 1.06 -0.33 21.90
CA GLU A 91 2.14 -0.30 22.90
C GLU A 91 3.45 0.27 22.31
N GLU A 92 3.83 -0.16 21.10
CA GLU A 92 4.97 0.42 20.38
C GLU A 92 4.77 1.92 20.16
N HIS A 93 3.57 2.32 19.73
CA HIS A 93 3.25 3.72 19.48
C HIS A 93 3.34 4.56 20.76
N ASP A 94 2.77 4.07 21.86
CA ASP A 94 2.81 4.74 23.16
C ASP A 94 4.25 4.88 23.68
N THR A 95 5.08 3.87 23.46
CA THR A 95 6.50 3.87 23.84
C THR A 95 7.32 4.89 23.04
N VAL A 96 7.13 4.95 21.72
CA VAL A 96 7.98 5.75 20.82
C VAL A 96 7.50 7.19 20.68
N LEU A 97 6.17 7.40 20.68
CA LEU A 97 5.55 8.69 20.38
C LEU A 97 4.89 9.32 21.61
N GLY A 98 5.01 8.68 22.78
CA GLY A 98 4.38 9.07 24.03
C GLY A 98 2.93 8.60 24.14
N PRO A 99 2.31 8.65 25.34
CA PRO A 99 1.00 8.05 25.62
C PRO A 99 -0.20 8.88 25.13
N ASN A 100 0.00 10.17 24.80
CA ASN A 100 -1.09 11.03 24.35
C ASN A 100 -1.40 10.79 22.86
N ALA A 101 -2.37 9.91 22.59
CA ALA A 101 -2.80 9.58 21.23
C ALA A 101 -3.23 10.81 20.40
N TRP A 102 -3.93 11.77 21.00
CA TRP A 102 -4.48 12.93 20.28
C TRP A 102 -3.43 14.00 19.96
N GLY A 103 -2.30 14.03 20.68
CA GLY A 103 -1.19 14.94 20.45
C GLY A 103 -0.15 14.43 19.43
N VAL A 104 -0.32 13.21 18.93
CA VAL A 104 0.73 12.51 18.15
C VAL A 104 1.11 13.23 16.85
N ALA A 105 0.19 13.97 16.25
CA ALA A 105 0.45 14.72 15.02
C ALA A 105 1.50 15.83 15.23
N ASP A 106 1.51 16.47 16.40
CA ASP A 106 2.49 17.51 16.73
C ASP A 106 3.86 16.88 17.04
N VAL A 107 3.87 15.75 17.77
CA VAL A 107 5.08 14.96 18.05
C VAL A 107 5.77 14.55 16.75
N ILE A 108 5.02 14.04 15.77
CA ILE A 108 5.57 13.65 14.46
C ILE A 108 6.07 14.87 13.68
N ARG A 109 5.38 16.01 13.74
CA ARG A 109 5.80 17.22 13.03
C ARG A 109 7.12 17.77 13.57
N GLU A 110 7.31 17.71 14.88
CA GLU A 110 8.55 18.12 15.55
C GLU A 110 9.67 17.09 15.36
N ASN A 111 9.33 15.80 15.35
CA ASN A 111 10.29 14.70 15.32
C ASN A 111 9.92 13.62 14.28
N PRO A 112 9.95 13.93 12.96
CA PRO A 112 9.47 13.02 11.92
C PRO A 112 10.27 11.70 11.83
N HIS A 113 11.52 11.73 12.28
CA HIS A 113 12.39 10.56 12.32
C HIS A 113 11.90 9.46 13.28
N LEU A 114 11.01 9.77 14.24
CA LEU A 114 10.41 8.77 15.13
C LEU A 114 9.58 7.74 14.37
N LEU A 115 9.05 8.08 13.19
CA LEU A 115 8.39 7.10 12.33
C LEU A 115 9.33 5.95 11.94
N ASN A 116 10.64 6.17 11.86
CA ASN A 116 11.61 5.11 11.56
C ASN A 116 11.82 4.14 12.75
N GLN A 117 11.38 4.52 13.96
CA GLN A 117 11.52 3.73 15.19
C GLN A 117 10.27 2.89 15.49
N LEU A 118 9.45 2.60 14.47
CA LEU A 118 8.25 1.75 14.57
C LEU A 118 8.43 0.44 13.79
N PRO A 119 9.31 -0.48 14.23
CA PRO A 119 9.57 -1.75 13.56
C PRO A 119 8.38 -2.71 13.57
N TYR A 120 7.63 -2.83 14.67
CA TYR A 120 6.43 -3.68 14.76
C TYR A 120 5.33 -3.15 13.84
N THR A 121 5.11 -1.83 13.80
CA THR A 121 4.19 -1.20 12.85
C THR A 121 4.58 -1.49 11.40
N LEU A 122 5.87 -1.43 11.07
CA LEU A 122 6.35 -1.81 9.73
C LEU A 122 6.14 -3.30 9.44
N ALA A 123 6.31 -4.15 10.45
CA ALA A 123 6.09 -5.57 10.37
C ALA A 123 4.61 -5.91 10.11
N VAL A 124 3.69 -5.23 10.80
CA VAL A 124 2.23 -5.32 10.59
C VAL A 124 1.87 -4.92 9.16
N LEU A 125 2.45 -3.82 8.64
CA LEU A 125 2.24 -3.41 7.25
C LEU A 125 2.71 -4.48 6.26
N ARG A 126 3.95 -4.96 6.39
CA ARG A 126 4.52 -5.95 5.48
C ARG A 126 3.73 -7.25 5.48
N GLU A 127 3.32 -7.72 6.66
CA GLU A 127 2.49 -8.90 6.79
C GLU A 127 1.09 -8.68 6.24
N SER A 128 0.51 -7.50 6.40
CA SER A 128 -0.80 -7.16 5.81
C SER A 128 -0.75 -7.24 4.29
N MET A 129 0.32 -6.74 3.68
CA MET A 129 0.51 -6.78 2.23
C MET A 129 0.88 -8.18 1.69
N ARG A 130 1.46 -9.05 2.53
CA ARG A 130 1.64 -10.47 2.20
C ARG A 130 0.30 -11.19 2.23
N TYR A 131 -0.42 -11.05 3.35
CA TYR A 131 -1.69 -11.72 3.59
C TYR A 131 -2.76 -11.29 2.60
N HIS A 132 -2.89 -9.97 2.35
CA HIS A 132 -3.77 -9.39 1.33
C HIS A 132 -2.94 -8.69 0.26
N THR A 133 -2.47 -9.49 -0.70
CA THR A 133 -1.67 -8.99 -1.83
C THR A 133 -2.54 -8.18 -2.78
N ASN A 134 -2.38 -6.85 -2.76
CA ASN A 134 -3.22 -5.95 -3.56
C ASN A 134 -2.79 -5.79 -5.02
N VAL A 135 -1.53 -6.13 -5.36
CA VAL A 135 -1.01 -5.94 -6.70
C VAL A 135 -0.17 -7.15 -7.09
N GLY A 136 -0.29 -7.58 -8.34
CA GLY A 136 0.67 -8.43 -9.02
C GLY A 136 0.98 -7.82 -10.37
N SER A 137 2.10 -8.20 -10.96
CA SER A 137 2.54 -7.66 -12.25
C SER A 137 2.27 -8.63 -13.38
N MET A 138 1.65 -8.11 -14.44
CA MET A 138 1.40 -8.83 -15.68
C MET A 138 2.24 -8.23 -16.79
N ARG A 139 2.82 -9.06 -17.64
CA ARG A 139 3.61 -8.66 -18.81
C ARG A 139 3.16 -9.44 -20.02
N ARG A 140 3.02 -8.78 -21.16
CA ARG A 140 2.87 -9.48 -22.42
C ARG A 140 4.21 -10.14 -22.76
N GLY A 141 4.16 -11.43 -23.06
CA GLY A 141 5.34 -12.12 -23.55
C GLY A 141 5.66 -11.69 -24.97
N GLU A 142 6.94 -11.75 -25.28
CA GLU A 142 7.51 -11.30 -26.56
C GLU A 142 8.07 -12.51 -27.32
N PRO A 143 8.05 -12.48 -28.67
CA PRO A 143 8.72 -13.50 -29.47
C PRO A 143 10.19 -13.64 -29.07
N GLY A 144 10.63 -14.88 -28.85
CA GLY A 144 12.01 -15.16 -28.43
C GLY A 144 12.33 -14.89 -26.95
N PHE A 145 11.38 -14.41 -26.15
CA PHE A 145 11.51 -14.36 -24.69
C PHE A 145 10.98 -15.66 -24.06
N PHE A 146 11.82 -16.30 -23.24
CA PHE A 146 11.51 -17.57 -22.59
C PHE A 146 11.66 -17.45 -21.08
N LEU A 147 10.72 -18.03 -20.34
CA LEU A 147 10.98 -18.39 -18.95
C LEU A 147 11.83 -19.65 -18.94
N VAL A 148 12.85 -19.68 -18.08
CA VAL A 148 13.75 -20.82 -17.95
C VAL A 148 13.60 -21.37 -16.55
N GLY A 149 13.30 -22.67 -16.43
CA GLY A 149 13.21 -23.30 -15.12
C GLY A 149 14.54 -23.20 -14.38
N PRO A 150 14.57 -22.67 -13.14
CA PRO A 150 15.80 -22.44 -12.41
C PRO A 150 16.45 -23.77 -11.99
N PRO A 151 17.76 -23.78 -11.71
CA PRO A 151 18.43 -24.94 -11.14
C PRO A 151 17.74 -25.45 -9.88
N GLY A 152 17.55 -26.77 -9.75
CA GLY A 152 16.89 -27.37 -8.59
C GLY A 152 15.36 -27.27 -8.57
N SER A 153 14.74 -26.89 -9.68
CA SER A 153 13.29 -26.99 -9.85
C SER A 153 12.84 -28.42 -10.18
N ASP A 154 11.51 -28.66 -10.21
CA ASP A 154 10.94 -29.99 -10.43
C ASP A 154 11.53 -30.72 -11.67
N PRO A 155 11.68 -32.06 -11.61
CA PRO A 155 12.19 -32.84 -12.73
C PRO A 155 11.43 -32.55 -14.04
N GLY A 156 12.16 -32.09 -15.06
CA GLY A 156 11.60 -31.72 -16.36
C GLY A 156 11.22 -30.24 -16.49
N PHE A 157 11.37 -29.44 -15.44
CA PHE A 157 11.30 -27.97 -15.49
C PHE A 157 12.69 -27.33 -15.56
N GLU A 158 13.68 -27.87 -14.84
CA GLU A 158 15.03 -27.31 -14.83
C GLU A 158 15.62 -27.16 -16.25
N GLY A 159 16.08 -25.95 -16.58
CA GLY A 159 16.64 -25.61 -17.88
C GLY A 159 15.62 -25.59 -19.03
N LYS A 160 14.37 -26.00 -18.80
CA LYS A 160 13.31 -25.97 -19.80
C LYS A 160 12.96 -24.53 -20.15
N LYS A 161 12.98 -24.24 -21.45
CA LYS A 161 12.54 -22.96 -22.00
C LYS A 161 11.04 -23.02 -22.28
N LEU A 162 10.28 -22.16 -21.61
CA LEU A 162 8.86 -21.95 -21.88
C LEU A 162 8.69 -20.69 -22.71
N PRO A 163 8.17 -20.79 -23.97
CA PRO A 163 7.92 -19.61 -24.77
C PRO A 163 6.86 -18.74 -24.10
N THR A 164 7.05 -17.43 -24.15
CA THR A 164 6.08 -16.47 -23.61
C THR A 164 5.27 -15.78 -24.71
N GLU A 165 5.66 -15.95 -25.97
CA GLU A 165 4.94 -15.41 -27.13
C GLU A 165 3.46 -15.78 -27.06
N ASP A 166 2.60 -14.79 -27.31
CA ASP A 166 1.14 -14.87 -27.21
C ASP A 166 0.55 -15.14 -25.81
N PHE A 167 1.38 -15.20 -24.77
CA PHE A 167 0.91 -15.30 -23.38
C PHE A 167 1.00 -13.96 -22.64
N ILE A 168 0.12 -13.80 -21.65
CA ILE A 168 0.36 -12.85 -20.56
C ILE A 168 1.03 -13.63 -19.43
N VAL A 169 2.23 -13.19 -19.06
CA VAL A 169 2.99 -13.75 -17.95
C VAL A 169 2.60 -12.99 -16.69
N TRP A 170 2.11 -13.72 -15.70
CA TRP A 170 1.80 -13.19 -14.37
C TRP A 170 2.85 -13.70 -13.38
N ASP A 171 3.41 -12.82 -12.56
CA ASP A 171 4.41 -13.15 -11.54
C ASP A 171 3.90 -14.07 -10.42
N GLY A 172 2.59 -14.12 -10.20
CA GLY A 172 1.99 -15.01 -9.20
C GLY A 172 2.25 -14.58 -7.76
N SER A 173 2.49 -13.29 -7.49
CA SER A 173 2.80 -12.76 -6.14
C SER A 173 1.79 -13.18 -5.07
N TYR A 174 0.50 -13.27 -5.42
CA TYR A 174 -0.54 -13.77 -4.50
C TYR A 174 -0.30 -15.24 -4.09
N ALA A 175 0.03 -16.10 -5.07
CA ALA A 175 0.31 -17.51 -4.81
C ALA A 175 1.59 -17.66 -3.99
N ILE A 176 2.67 -16.96 -4.38
CA ILE A 176 3.94 -16.96 -3.65
C ILE A 176 3.73 -16.59 -2.18
N HIS A 177 2.94 -15.57 -1.89
CA HIS A 177 2.68 -15.12 -0.52
C HIS A 177 1.85 -16.08 0.34
N ARG A 178 1.08 -17.00 -0.28
CA ARG A 178 0.18 -17.94 0.40
C ARG A 178 0.68 -19.39 0.35
N ASP A 179 1.78 -19.64 -0.33
CA ASP A 179 2.35 -20.97 -0.50
C ASP A 179 3.03 -21.45 0.80
N PRO A 180 2.54 -22.52 1.45
CA PRO A 180 3.15 -23.06 2.67
C PRO A 180 4.55 -23.66 2.46
N ASP A 181 4.95 -23.98 1.22
CA ASP A 181 6.29 -24.46 0.90
C ASP A 181 7.31 -23.30 0.86
N ILE A 182 6.83 -22.07 0.68
CA ILE A 182 7.64 -20.84 0.67
C ILE A 182 7.55 -20.12 2.01
N TRP A 183 6.35 -20.01 2.58
CA TRP A 183 6.08 -19.29 3.83
C TRP A 183 5.63 -20.26 4.92
N HIS A 184 6.50 -20.50 5.91
CA HIS A 184 6.08 -21.22 7.12
C HIS A 184 4.87 -20.55 7.76
N ARG A 185 3.81 -21.34 8.02
CA ARG A 185 2.51 -20.86 8.54
C ARG A 185 1.87 -19.78 7.65
N ALA A 186 1.93 -19.94 6.33
CA ALA A 186 1.47 -18.96 5.32
C ALA A 186 0.04 -18.43 5.53
N TRP A 187 -0.85 -19.22 6.12
CA TRP A 187 -2.26 -18.87 6.32
C TRP A 187 -2.55 -18.18 7.65
N GLU A 188 -1.52 -17.93 8.46
CA GLU A 188 -1.63 -17.17 9.70
C GLU A 188 -1.12 -15.74 9.49
N PHE A 189 -1.72 -14.78 10.18
CA PHE A 189 -1.27 -13.39 10.16
C PHE A 189 -0.27 -13.18 11.30
N LEU A 190 1.03 -13.16 10.97
CA LEU A 190 2.12 -13.13 11.93
C LEU A 190 3.10 -11.98 11.63
N PRO A 191 2.83 -10.74 12.09
CA PRO A 191 3.75 -9.61 11.93
C PRO A 191 5.17 -9.92 12.42
N GLU A 192 5.30 -10.71 13.49
CA GLU A 192 6.57 -11.13 14.09
C GLU A 192 7.54 -11.74 13.08
N ARG A 193 7.02 -12.29 11.98
CA ARG A 193 7.79 -12.81 10.84
C ARG A 193 8.78 -11.80 10.28
N PHE A 194 8.45 -10.51 10.27
CA PHE A 194 9.35 -9.45 9.78
C PHE A 194 10.28 -8.86 10.85
N LEU A 195 10.31 -9.44 12.05
CA LEU A 195 11.21 -9.07 13.15
C LEU A 195 12.29 -10.12 13.40
N VAL A 196 12.15 -11.31 12.80
CA VAL A 196 13.13 -12.38 12.85
C VAL A 196 14.41 -11.95 12.13
N THR A 197 15.55 -12.06 12.80
CA THR A 197 16.86 -11.69 12.25
C THR A 197 17.73 -12.89 11.89
N ASP A 198 17.42 -14.07 12.43
CA ASP A 198 18.11 -15.33 12.14
C ASP A 198 17.55 -15.96 10.84
N PRO A 199 18.35 -16.08 9.75
CA PRO A 199 17.90 -16.70 8.50
C PRO A 199 17.53 -18.18 8.62
N GLU A 200 18.00 -18.88 9.66
CA GLU A 200 17.72 -20.30 9.87
C GLU A 200 16.40 -20.55 10.62
N ASP A 201 15.80 -19.50 11.19
CA ASP A 201 14.47 -19.59 11.81
C ASP A 201 13.42 -19.83 10.71
N PRO A 202 12.55 -20.86 10.81
CA PRO A 202 11.51 -21.12 9.81
C PRO A 202 10.57 -19.93 9.55
N LEU A 203 10.43 -19.04 10.54
CA LEU A 203 9.63 -17.83 10.45
C LEU A 203 10.39 -16.69 9.74
N TYR A 204 11.67 -16.81 9.40
CA TYR A 204 12.37 -15.79 8.63
C TYR A 204 11.71 -15.52 7.25
N PRO A 205 11.59 -14.26 6.78
CA PRO A 205 11.10 -13.92 5.45
C PRO A 205 11.91 -14.64 4.36
N PRO A 206 11.27 -15.52 3.54
CA PRO A 206 11.98 -16.21 2.48
C PRO A 206 12.65 -15.21 1.53
N PRO A 207 13.92 -15.42 1.15
CA PRO A 207 14.60 -14.56 0.18
C PRO A 207 13.76 -14.41 -1.10
N ASN A 208 13.52 -13.18 -1.54
CA ASN A 208 12.64 -12.85 -2.67
C ASN A 208 11.19 -13.35 -2.59
N GLY A 209 10.73 -13.92 -1.47
CA GLY A 209 9.35 -14.39 -1.35
C GLY A 209 8.36 -13.27 -1.03
N TRP A 210 8.80 -12.13 -0.51
CA TRP A 210 7.95 -10.95 -0.32
C TRP A 210 7.98 -10.04 -1.55
N ARG A 211 6.86 -9.97 -2.25
CA ARG A 211 6.66 -9.39 -3.59
C ARG A 211 5.69 -8.22 -3.63
N SER A 212 5.25 -7.67 -2.49
CA SER A 212 4.19 -6.65 -2.50
C SER A 212 4.56 -5.33 -3.19
N PHE A 213 5.85 -5.02 -3.32
CA PHE A 213 6.36 -3.91 -4.14
C PHE A 213 7.12 -4.39 -5.40
N GLU A 214 7.03 -5.69 -5.69
CA GLU A 214 7.84 -6.41 -6.67
C GLU A 214 9.36 -6.25 -6.46
N ALA A 215 10.16 -6.75 -7.39
CA ALA A 215 11.62 -6.64 -7.37
C ALA A 215 12.20 -6.38 -8.76
N GLY A 216 13.48 -5.99 -8.81
CA GLY A 216 14.21 -5.74 -10.05
C GLY A 216 13.97 -4.35 -10.63
N PRO A 217 14.24 -4.13 -11.94
CA PRO A 217 14.22 -2.79 -12.56
C PRO A 217 12.85 -2.08 -12.57
N ARG A 218 11.78 -2.82 -12.24
CA ARG A 218 10.40 -2.32 -12.19
C ARG A 218 9.83 -2.39 -10.77
N VAL A 219 10.69 -2.48 -9.75
CA VAL A 219 10.30 -2.33 -8.35
C VAL A 219 9.54 -1.03 -8.15
N CYS A 220 8.54 -1.05 -7.25
CA CYS A 220 7.71 0.11 -6.98
C CYS A 220 8.56 1.33 -6.57
N ILE A 221 8.53 2.39 -7.39
CA ILE A 221 9.21 3.65 -7.12
C ILE A 221 8.57 4.40 -5.92
N GLY A 222 7.27 4.17 -5.68
CA GLY A 222 6.50 4.77 -4.61
C GLY A 222 6.58 4.06 -3.26
N GLN A 223 7.35 2.97 -3.13
CA GLN A 223 7.34 2.11 -1.93
C GLN A 223 7.65 2.87 -0.63
N HIS A 224 8.57 3.83 -0.68
CA HIS A 224 8.94 4.62 0.50
C HIS A 224 7.83 5.57 0.91
N LEU A 225 7.23 6.27 -0.06
CA LEU A 225 6.09 7.17 0.21
C LEU A 225 4.90 6.39 0.76
N ALA A 226 4.51 5.29 0.11
CA ALA A 226 3.41 4.43 0.56
C ALA A 226 3.65 3.89 1.98
N THR A 227 4.88 3.46 2.28
CA THR A 227 5.23 2.99 3.63
C THR A 227 5.05 4.09 4.67
N VAL A 228 5.48 5.32 4.38
CA VAL A 228 5.32 6.46 5.30
C VAL A 228 3.85 6.83 5.47
N GLU A 229 3.09 6.95 4.39
CA GLU A 229 1.66 7.30 4.42
C GLU A 229 0.84 6.29 5.21
N ILE A 230 1.07 4.99 4.99
CA ILE A 230 0.32 3.94 5.69
C ILE A 230 0.74 3.87 7.17
N LYS A 231 2.02 4.08 7.50
CA LYS A 231 2.47 4.21 8.89
C LYS A 231 1.84 5.40 9.60
N LEU A 232 1.75 6.55 8.93
CA LEU A 232 1.04 7.71 9.44
C LEU A 232 -0.45 7.40 9.69
N ALA A 233 -1.12 6.75 8.74
CA ALA A 233 -2.51 6.35 8.90
C ALA A 233 -2.70 5.43 10.13
N MET A 234 -1.83 4.43 10.31
CA MET A 234 -1.84 3.56 11.49
C MET A 234 -1.67 4.36 12.79
N VAL A 235 -0.67 5.24 12.85
CA VAL A 235 -0.40 6.04 14.06
C VAL A 235 -1.54 6.99 14.39
N LEU A 236 -2.07 7.69 13.39
CA LEU A 236 -3.10 8.71 13.59
C LEU A 236 -4.48 8.11 13.88
N VAL A 237 -4.77 6.92 13.34
CA VAL A 237 -6.11 6.31 13.44
C VAL A 237 -6.13 5.22 14.51
N ALA A 238 -5.21 4.24 14.47
CA ALA A 238 -5.27 3.08 15.36
C ALA A 238 -5.11 3.47 16.84
N ARG A 239 -4.44 4.59 17.14
CA ARG A 239 -4.30 5.09 18.51
C ARG A 239 -5.57 5.73 19.07
N CYS A 240 -6.34 6.40 18.22
CA CYS A 240 -7.46 7.25 18.60
C CYS A 240 -8.82 6.56 18.44
N PHE A 241 -8.89 5.54 17.59
CA PHE A 241 -10.15 4.91 17.21
C PHE A 241 -10.10 3.40 17.30
N ASP A 242 -11.25 2.81 17.62
CA ASP A 242 -11.55 1.40 17.43
C ASP A 242 -12.41 1.26 16.16
N VAL A 243 -11.94 0.44 15.22
CA VAL A 243 -12.59 0.17 13.93
C VAL A 243 -13.08 -1.27 13.93
N GLU A 244 -14.40 -1.45 13.88
CA GLU A 244 -15.06 -2.76 14.00
C GLU A 244 -15.90 -3.06 12.76
N CYS A 245 -15.76 -4.26 12.17
CA CYS A 245 -16.60 -4.65 11.04
C CYS A 245 -18.08 -4.75 11.44
N ALA A 246 -18.97 -4.13 10.66
CA ALA A 246 -20.41 -4.02 10.91
C ALA A 246 -21.23 -4.82 9.88
N TRP A 247 -20.81 -6.06 9.63
CA TRP A 247 -21.36 -6.88 8.56
C TRP A 247 -22.84 -7.26 8.78
N GLU A 248 -23.25 -7.51 10.03
CA GLU A 248 -24.64 -7.85 10.39
C GLU A 248 -25.59 -6.67 10.12
N GLU A 249 -25.25 -5.47 10.58
CA GLU A 249 -26.05 -4.27 10.32
C GLU A 249 -26.13 -3.96 8.82
N TRP A 250 -25.01 -4.11 8.10
CA TRP A 250 -25.02 -3.96 6.64
C TRP A 250 -25.99 -4.94 5.98
N ASP A 251 -26.06 -6.20 6.45
CA ASP A 251 -27.00 -7.19 5.94
C ASP A 251 -28.46 -6.85 6.22
N GLN A 252 -28.74 -6.20 7.36
CA GLN A 252 -30.07 -5.72 7.70
C GLN A 252 -30.48 -4.57 6.78
N ILE A 253 -29.60 -3.58 6.59
CA ILE A 253 -29.84 -2.41 5.74
C ILE A 253 -30.06 -2.82 4.28
N ASN A 254 -29.30 -3.81 3.78
CA ASN A 254 -29.38 -4.25 2.39
C ASN A 254 -30.39 -5.39 2.16
N GLY A 255 -31.11 -5.82 3.20
CA GLY A 255 -32.13 -6.88 3.09
C GLY A 255 -31.56 -8.24 2.69
N THR A 256 -30.28 -8.51 2.98
CA THR A 256 -29.59 -9.77 2.67
C THR A 256 -29.60 -10.78 3.81
N THR A 257 -30.12 -10.40 4.98
CA THR A 257 -30.25 -11.24 6.17
C THR A 257 -31.04 -12.53 5.86
N ASN A 258 -30.46 -13.71 6.11
CA ASN A 258 -31.10 -15.03 5.93
C ASN A 258 -31.81 -15.23 4.58
N SER A 259 -31.27 -14.64 3.51
CA SER A 259 -31.82 -14.73 2.16
C SER A 259 -31.03 -15.73 1.30
N GLU A 260 -31.63 -16.25 0.22
CA GLU A 260 -30.89 -16.96 -0.84
C GLU A 260 -29.83 -16.06 -1.53
N LYS A 261 -29.86 -14.74 -1.25
CA LYS A 261 -28.87 -13.74 -1.66
C LYS A 261 -27.82 -13.45 -0.57
N ALA A 262 -27.73 -14.29 0.46
CA ALA A 262 -26.73 -14.16 1.51
C ALA A 262 -25.33 -14.02 0.89
N ARG A 263 -24.53 -13.11 1.43
CA ARG A 263 -23.20 -12.81 0.88
C ARG A 263 -22.34 -14.07 0.94
N PRO A 264 -21.70 -14.47 -0.17
CA PRO A 264 -20.75 -15.57 -0.12
C PRO A 264 -19.60 -15.18 0.79
N THR A 265 -19.10 -16.13 1.57
CA THR A 265 -17.81 -16.00 2.24
C THR A 265 -16.74 -16.64 1.38
N VAL A 266 -15.52 -16.11 1.45
CA VAL A 266 -14.34 -16.73 0.85
C VAL A 266 -13.38 -17.01 1.99
N TRP A 267 -12.97 -18.28 2.13
CA TRP A 267 -12.19 -18.76 3.28
C TRP A 267 -12.79 -18.36 4.64
N SER A 268 -14.12 -18.50 4.75
CA SER A 268 -14.89 -18.16 5.96
C SER A 268 -14.89 -16.67 6.35
N ASP A 269 -14.49 -15.78 5.43
CA ASP A 269 -14.50 -14.33 5.62
C ASP A 269 -15.49 -13.64 4.68
N HIS A 270 -16.19 -12.62 5.19
CA HIS A 270 -17.02 -11.72 4.39
C HIS A 270 -16.17 -10.67 3.65
N CYS A 271 -14.97 -10.39 4.16
CA CYS A 271 -13.99 -9.57 3.47
C CYS A 271 -13.18 -10.44 2.50
N TYR A 272 -13.36 -10.22 1.21
CA TYR A 272 -12.49 -10.82 0.19
C TYR A 272 -12.25 -9.84 -0.97
N GLN A 273 -11.11 -10.00 -1.64
CA GLN A 273 -10.75 -9.17 -2.79
C GLN A 273 -11.65 -9.52 -3.98
N VAL A 274 -12.13 -8.49 -4.69
CA VAL A 274 -12.78 -8.67 -5.99
C VAL A 274 -11.99 -7.98 -7.09
N GLY A 275 -11.78 -8.69 -8.19
CA GLY A 275 -11.03 -8.22 -9.36
C GLY A 275 -11.88 -7.40 -10.35
N THR A 276 -13.02 -6.85 -9.93
CA THR A 276 -13.84 -5.96 -10.75
C THR A 276 -13.20 -4.59 -10.91
N ASP A 277 -12.31 -4.23 -9.99
CA ASP A 277 -11.62 -2.94 -9.92
C ASP A 277 -10.11 -3.16 -9.88
N SER A 278 -9.35 -2.19 -10.40
CA SER A 278 -7.89 -2.14 -10.26
C SER A 278 -7.51 -0.90 -9.45
N PRO A 279 -6.91 -1.05 -8.26
CA PRO A 279 -6.57 -2.30 -7.59
C PRO A 279 -7.79 -3.06 -7.04
N PRO A 280 -7.67 -4.38 -6.79
CA PRO A 280 -8.72 -5.17 -6.16
C PRO A 280 -9.18 -4.55 -4.83
N ARG A 281 -10.48 -4.29 -4.72
CA ARG A 281 -11.10 -3.70 -3.52
C ARG A 281 -11.69 -4.80 -2.63
N VAL A 282 -11.89 -4.49 -1.36
CA VAL A 282 -12.70 -5.35 -0.48
C VAL A 282 -14.13 -5.37 -1.00
N LYS A 283 -14.70 -6.55 -1.21
CA LYS A 283 -16.10 -6.69 -1.61
C LYS A 283 -17.00 -5.86 -0.70
N ASN A 284 -17.91 -5.09 -1.30
CA ASN A 284 -18.89 -4.24 -0.59
C ASN A 284 -18.28 -3.17 0.35
N GLY A 285 -16.99 -2.87 0.22
CA GLY A 285 -16.35 -1.72 0.85
C GLY A 285 -16.04 -1.85 2.34
N MET A 286 -16.16 -3.04 2.94
CA MET A 286 -15.90 -3.28 4.37
C MET A 286 -16.67 -2.31 5.29
N PRO A 287 -17.98 -2.52 5.52
CA PRO A 287 -18.75 -1.68 6.43
C PRO A 287 -18.17 -1.78 7.84
N VAL A 288 -17.99 -0.62 8.48
CA VAL A 288 -17.39 -0.52 9.81
C VAL A 288 -18.13 0.47 10.70
N HIS A 289 -18.10 0.20 12.00
CA HIS A 289 -18.24 1.22 13.02
C HIS A 289 -16.87 1.78 13.40
N VAL A 290 -16.81 3.09 13.58
CA VAL A 290 -15.63 3.78 14.12
C VAL A 290 -16.05 4.43 15.43
N ARG A 291 -15.38 4.06 16.52
CA ARG A 291 -15.60 4.65 17.85
C ARG A 291 -14.33 5.34 18.30
N THR A 292 -14.46 6.44 19.03
CA THR A 292 -13.32 7.02 19.74
C THR A 292 -12.90 6.07 20.85
N ARG A 293 -11.61 5.73 20.90
CA ARG A 293 -11.05 4.91 21.97
C ARG A 293 -11.18 5.67 23.30
N GLY A 294 -11.81 5.06 24.29
CA GLY A 294 -11.75 5.53 25.67
C GLY A 294 -10.33 5.36 26.18
N LEU A 295 -9.65 6.47 26.50
CA LEU A 295 -8.34 6.49 27.13
C LEU A 295 -8.47 6.32 28.64
#